data_AF-A0A4Y2BI82-F1
#
_entry.id   AF-A0A4Y2BI82-F1
#
_cell.length_a   1.000
_cell.length_b   1.000
_cell.length_c   1.000
_cell.angle_alpha   90.00
_cell.angle_beta   90.00
_cell.angle_gamma   90.00
#
_symmetry.space_group_name_H-M   'P 1'
#
loop_
_entity.id
_entity.type
_entity.pdbx_description
1 polymer ?
#
loop_
_entity_poly.entity_id
_entity_poly.type
_entity_poly.pdbx_seq_one_letter_code
_entity_poly.pdbx_strand_id
1 'polypeptide(L)'
;MGSQSVLTQWALGMILHLHNICEEVEKYCNITSVTSEQHVDMRSSRIARDNEDVGKLMQWFSQHIPFPINDVLMSVSSGVEGTADVNCHLSHELGCEGISRIVGGNFGNVKFKRKD
;
A
#
# COMPACT_ATOMS: atom_id res chain seq x y z
N MET A 1 11.26 -13.45 14.50
CA MET A 1 11.54 -13.70 13.06
C MET A 1 10.33 -14.41 12.49
N GLY A 2 9.33 -13.63 12.08
CA GLY A 2 8.00 -14.14 11.72
C GLY A 2 8.01 -14.87 10.38
N SER A 3 7.33 -16.01 10.34
CA SER A 3 7.10 -16.80 9.13
C SER A 3 6.47 -15.92 8.05
N GLN A 4 7.19 -15.70 6.95
CA GLN A 4 6.59 -15.22 5.71
C GLN A 4 5.40 -16.13 5.41
N SER A 5 4.19 -15.56 5.34
CA SER A 5 3.01 -16.33 4.97
C SER A 5 3.28 -16.96 3.61
N VAL A 6 2.88 -18.22 3.42
CA VAL A 6 3.01 -18.92 2.13
C VAL A 6 2.42 -18.07 1.02
N LEU A 7 1.36 -17.29 1.30
CA LEU A 7 0.80 -16.31 0.37
C LEU A 7 1.74 -15.16 0.04
N THR A 8 2.50 -14.62 0.99
CA THR A 8 3.50 -13.57 0.73
C THR A 8 4.67 -14.12 -0.07
N GLN A 9 5.11 -15.34 0.25
CA GLN A 9 6.17 -16.04 -0.50
C GLN A 9 5.72 -16.42 -1.92
N TRP A 10 4.45 -16.80 -2.10
CA TRP A 10 3.87 -17.05 -3.42
C TRP A 10 3.62 -15.75 -4.19
N ALA A 11 3.08 -14.70 -3.58
CA ALA A 11 2.83 -13.43 -4.27
C ALA A 11 4.13 -12.75 -4.70
N LEU A 12 5.11 -12.61 -3.79
CA LEU A 12 6.42 -12.06 -4.12
C LEU A 12 7.22 -13.01 -5.02
N GLY A 13 7.21 -14.30 -4.71
CA GLY A 13 7.95 -15.32 -5.48
C GLY A 13 7.42 -15.48 -6.89
N MET A 14 6.10 -15.50 -7.10
CA MET A 14 5.52 -15.56 -8.44
C MET A 14 5.85 -14.31 -9.25
N ILE A 15 5.74 -13.11 -8.67
CA ILE A 15 6.05 -11.87 -9.40
C ILE A 15 7.54 -11.84 -9.79
N LEU A 16 8.44 -12.23 -8.87
CA LEU A 16 9.88 -12.24 -9.14
C LEU A 16 10.29 -13.35 -10.13
N HIS A 17 9.73 -14.55 -10.00
CA HIS A 17 10.05 -15.68 -10.87
C HIS A 17 9.42 -15.54 -12.26
N LEU A 18 8.20 -15.02 -12.34
CA LEU A 18 7.54 -14.77 -13.62
C LEU A 18 8.27 -13.66 -14.38
N HIS A 19 8.74 -12.61 -13.70
CA HIS A 19 9.56 -11.58 -14.33
C HIS A 19 10.83 -12.16 -14.96
N ASN A 20 11.57 -13.01 -14.24
CA ASN A 20 12.78 -13.65 -14.78
C ASN A 20 12.48 -14.57 -15.97
N ILE A 21 11.38 -15.34 -15.92
CA ILE A 21 10.98 -16.20 -17.03
C ILE A 21 10.59 -15.37 -18.25
N CYS A 22 9.82 -14.29 -18.06
CA CYS A 22 9.46 -13.37 -19.13
C CYS A 22 10.72 -12.73 -19.75
N GLU A 23 11.68 -12.30 -18.94
CA GLU A 23 12.93 -11.70 -19.42
C GLU A 23 13.78 -12.70 -20.24
N GLU A 24 13.88 -13.96 -19.81
CA GLU A 24 14.61 -14.99 -20.55
C GLU A 24 13.88 -15.43 -21.84
N VAL A 25 12.54 -15.46 -21.84
CA VAL A 25 11.74 -15.69 -23.05
C VAL A 25 11.88 -14.53 -24.05
N GLU A 26 11.92 -13.30 -23.56
CA GLU A 26 12.17 -12.10 -24.37
C GLU A 26 13.55 -12.11 -25.01
N LYS A 27 14.59 -12.48 -24.25
CA LYS A 27 15.96 -12.69 -24.77
C LYS A 27 16.00 -13.81 -25.80
N TYR A 28 15.33 -14.93 -25.55
CA TYR A 28 15.27 -16.07 -26.48
C TYR A 28 14.58 -15.71 -27.81
N CYS A 29 13.47 -14.98 -27.75
CA CYS A 29 12.74 -14.52 -28.93
C CYS A 29 13.38 -13.29 -29.60
N ASN A 30 14.43 -12.70 -29.00
CA ASN A 30 15.04 -11.43 -29.41
C ASN A 30 14.01 -10.28 -29.55
N ILE A 31 12.98 -10.32 -28.70
CA ILE A 31 11.92 -9.32 -28.60
C ILE A 31 12.10 -8.66 -27.25
N THR A 32 12.54 -7.41 -27.20
CA THR A 32 12.50 -6.60 -25.99
C THR A 32 11.10 -6.03 -25.82
N SER A 33 10.30 -6.58 -24.90
CA SER A 33 9.05 -5.93 -24.51
C SER A 33 9.40 -4.82 -23.54
N VAL A 34 9.90 -3.69 -24.07
CA VAL A 34 10.12 -2.48 -23.27
C VAL A 34 8.77 -1.97 -22.84
N THR A 35 8.25 -2.48 -21.72
CA THR A 35 7.02 -2.06 -21.05
C THR A 35 5.90 -1.76 -22.04
N SER A 36 5.08 -2.76 -22.32
CA SER A 36 3.73 -2.57 -22.87
C SER A 36 3.12 -1.26 -22.35
N GLU A 37 2.38 -0.54 -23.19
CA GLU A 37 1.70 0.72 -22.88
C GLU A 37 0.87 0.66 -21.56
N GLN A 38 0.57 -0.55 -21.09
CA GLN A 38 -0.07 -0.84 -19.81
C GLN A 38 0.82 -0.66 -18.56
N HIS A 39 2.13 -0.40 -18.71
CA HIS A 39 3.10 -0.26 -17.61
C HIS A 39 3.96 1.01 -17.69
N VAL A 40 3.47 2.04 -18.38
CA VAL A 40 4.21 3.31 -18.57
C VAL A 40 4.58 3.96 -17.24
N ASP A 41 3.73 3.83 -16.21
CA ASP A 41 3.95 4.43 -14.89
C ASP A 41 4.95 3.65 -14.03
N MET A 42 5.19 2.37 -14.32
CA MET A 42 6.23 1.57 -13.65
C MET A 42 7.62 1.78 -14.25
N ARG A 43 7.75 2.64 -15.28
CA ARG A 43 9.07 2.96 -15.85
C ARG A 43 9.92 3.67 -14.81
N SER A 44 11.19 3.28 -14.73
CA SER A 44 12.14 3.83 -13.76
C SER A 44 12.26 5.37 -13.82
N SER A 45 12.05 5.97 -15.00
CA SER A 45 12.03 7.42 -15.17
C SER A 45 10.80 8.10 -14.53
N ARG A 46 9.64 7.45 -14.56
CA ARG A 46 8.41 7.94 -13.90
C ARG A 46 8.55 7.79 -12.38
N ILE A 47 9.00 6.63 -11.91
CA ILE A 47 9.27 6.39 -10.49
C ILE A 47 10.29 7.40 -9.93
N ALA A 48 11.39 7.64 -10.65
CA ALA A 48 12.41 8.59 -10.21
C ALA A 48 11.87 10.03 -10.10
N ARG A 49 11.07 10.46 -11.09
CA ARG A 49 10.44 11.78 -11.08
C ARG A 49 9.40 11.91 -9.97
N ASP A 50 8.56 10.89 -9.77
CA ASP A 50 7.55 10.91 -8.71
C ASP A 50 8.21 11.02 -7.33
N ASN A 51 9.33 10.33 -7.11
CA ASN A 51 10.13 10.47 -5.88
C ASN A 51 10.71 11.89 -5.71
N GLU A 52 11.19 12.51 -6.79
CA GLU A 52 11.68 13.90 -6.76
C GLU A 52 10.55 14.90 -6.42
N ASP A 53 9.38 14.71 -7.04
CA ASP A 53 8.21 15.57 -6.84
C ASP A 53 7.61 15.41 -5.44
N VAL A 54 7.61 14.18 -4.88
CA VAL A 54 7.29 13.95 -3.47
C VAL A 54 8.21 14.76 -2.55
N GLY A 55 9.51 14.80 -2.85
CA GLY A 55 10.47 15.61 -2.08
C GLY A 55 10.12 17.10 -2.09
N LYS A 56 9.79 17.65 -3.26
CA LYS A 56 9.36 19.05 -3.41
C LYS A 56 8.08 19.35 -2.64
N LEU A 57 7.12 18.43 -2.70
CA LEU A 57 5.85 18.56 -1.99
C LEU A 57 6.06 18.56 -0.46
N MET A 58 6.93 17.69 0.06
CA MET A 58 7.29 17.66 1.48
C MET A 58 7.99 18.95 1.94
N GLN A 59 8.88 19.50 1.10
CA GLN A 59 9.51 20.78 1.38
C GLN A 59 8.48 21.91 1.43
N TRP A 60 7.51 21.92 0.51
CA TRP A 60 6.44 22.90 0.48
C TRP A 60 5.54 22.82 1.73
N PHE A 61 5.12 21.61 2.12
CA PHE A 61 4.32 21.41 3.35
C PHE A 61 5.06 21.80 4.63
N SER A 62 6.39 21.68 4.65
CA SER A 62 7.19 22.10 5.81
C SER A 62 7.18 23.62 6.01
N GLN A 63 7.02 24.39 4.93
CA GLN A 63 6.97 25.86 4.96
C GLN A 63 5.53 26.38 5.08
N HIS A 64 4.57 25.64 4.52
CA HIS A 64 3.17 25.98 4.50
C HIS A 64 2.38 24.83 5.12
N ILE A 65 2.03 24.96 6.40
CA ILE A 65 1.17 23.99 7.07
C ILE A 65 -0.26 24.14 6.49
N PRO A 66 -0.74 23.17 5.70
CA PRO A 66 -2.00 23.32 4.96
C PRO A 66 -3.23 23.06 5.84
N PHE A 67 -3.05 22.36 6.97
CA PHE A 67 -4.13 21.97 7.87
C PHE A 67 -3.86 22.46 9.29
N PRO A 68 -4.83 23.12 9.95
CA PRO A 68 -4.70 23.46 11.35
C PRO A 68 -4.59 22.18 12.19
N ILE A 69 -3.73 22.19 13.21
CA ILE A 69 -3.64 21.09 14.16
C ILE A 69 -4.88 21.13 15.05
N ASN A 70 -5.76 20.15 14.89
CA ASN A 70 -6.98 19.99 15.66
C ASN A 70 -7.08 18.56 16.23
N ASP A 71 -7.75 18.42 17.37
CA ASP A 71 -7.99 17.11 18.01
C ASP A 71 -9.17 16.36 17.39
N VAL A 72 -9.78 16.91 16.33
CA VAL A 72 -10.98 16.40 15.69
C VAL A 72 -10.66 15.94 14.27
N LEU A 73 -11.07 14.73 13.94
CA LEU A 73 -10.96 14.21 12.58
C LEU A 73 -11.92 14.97 11.66
N MET A 74 -11.40 15.69 10.66
CA MET A 74 -12.22 16.49 9.74
C MET A 74 -12.03 16.02 8.29
N SER A 75 -13.14 15.95 7.55
CA SER A 75 -13.12 15.71 6.12
C SER A 75 -12.54 16.90 5.38
N VAL A 76 -11.49 16.68 4.58
CA VAL A 76 -10.85 17.75 3.78
C VAL A 76 -11.78 18.28 2.68
N SER A 77 -12.69 17.45 2.16
CA SER A 77 -13.58 17.85 1.06
C SER A 77 -14.82 18.61 1.53
N SER A 78 -15.35 18.29 2.70
CA SER A 78 -16.63 18.84 3.21
C SER A 78 -16.49 19.67 4.48
N GLY A 79 -15.33 19.65 5.15
CA GLY A 79 -15.13 20.28 6.46
C GLY A 79 -15.94 19.62 7.58
N VAL A 80 -16.60 18.49 7.32
CA VAL A 80 -17.43 17.80 8.31
C VAL A 80 -16.54 17.08 9.31
N GLU A 81 -16.81 17.31 10.59
CA GLU A 81 -16.18 16.60 11.70
C GLU A 81 -16.71 15.17 11.81
N GLY A 82 -15.80 14.22 11.96
CA GLY A 82 -16.11 12.82 12.23
C GLY A 82 -16.76 12.68 13.60
N THR A 83 -17.73 11.77 13.70
CA THR A 83 -18.30 11.39 15.01
C THR A 83 -17.29 10.60 15.84
N ALA A 84 -17.56 10.44 17.14
CA ALA A 84 -16.72 9.64 18.04
C ALA A 84 -16.55 8.17 17.60
N ASP A 85 -17.42 7.67 16.73
CA ASP A 85 -17.34 6.33 16.16
C ASP A 85 -16.30 6.20 15.02
N VAL A 86 -15.80 7.33 14.50
CA VAL A 86 -14.84 7.36 13.39
C VAL A 86 -13.43 7.30 13.92
N ASN A 87 -12.80 6.13 13.80
CA ASN A 87 -11.47 5.83 14.31
C ASN A 87 -10.46 5.48 13.20
N CYS A 88 -10.64 5.99 11.98
CA CYS A 88 -9.77 5.63 10.84
C CYS A 88 -8.29 5.98 11.07
N HIS A 89 -8.00 7.00 11.89
CA HIS A 89 -6.66 7.37 12.30
C HIS A 89 -5.96 6.29 13.14
N LEU A 90 -6.73 5.39 13.78
CA LEU A 90 -6.24 4.22 14.55
C LEU A 90 -6.29 2.93 13.73
N SER A 91 -6.57 2.99 12.43
CA SER A 91 -6.77 1.80 11.59
C SER A 91 -5.56 0.84 11.61
N HIS A 92 -4.34 1.38 11.64
CA HIS A 92 -3.12 0.58 11.71
C HIS A 92 -3.02 -0.17 13.05
N GLU A 93 -3.22 0.51 14.17
CA GLU A 93 -3.13 -0.08 15.52
C GLU A 93 -4.21 -1.14 15.74
N LEU A 94 -5.46 -0.82 15.37
CA LEU A 94 -6.58 -1.76 15.43
C LEU A 94 -6.39 -2.94 14.48
N GLY A 95 -5.79 -2.70 13.31
CA GLY A 95 -5.42 -3.74 12.35
C GLY A 95 -4.37 -4.69 12.92
N CYS A 96 -3.30 -4.14 13.51
CA CYS A 96 -2.27 -4.93 14.18
C CYS A 96 -2.86 -5.74 15.33
N GLU A 97 -3.67 -5.13 16.20
CA GLU A 97 -4.35 -5.82 17.31
C GLU A 97 -5.27 -6.94 16.79
N GLY A 98 -6.04 -6.66 15.74
CA GLY A 98 -6.91 -7.64 15.09
C GLY A 98 -6.14 -8.82 14.54
N ILE A 99 -5.01 -8.58 13.85
CA ILE A 99 -4.13 -9.64 13.33
C ILE A 99 -3.51 -10.42 14.49
N SER A 100 -3.01 -9.77 15.53
CA SER A 100 -2.43 -10.44 16.70
C SER A 100 -3.42 -11.41 17.37
N ARG A 101 -4.72 -11.11 17.38
CA ARG A 101 -5.77 -12.02 17.90
C ARG A 101 -6.04 -13.23 16.98
N ILE A 102 -5.74 -13.11 15.69
CA ILE A 102 -5.93 -14.17 14.69
C ILE A 102 -4.71 -15.09 14.64
N VAL A 103 -3.51 -14.56 14.87
CA VAL A 103 -2.27 -15.33 14.88
C VAL A 103 -2.32 -16.41 15.97
N GLY A 104 -2.27 -17.69 15.56
CA GLY A 104 -2.33 -18.85 16.46
C GLY A 104 -3.75 -19.38 16.73
N GLY A 105 -4.80 -18.71 16.23
CA GLY A 105 -6.18 -19.17 16.31
C GLY A 105 -6.60 -20.06 15.13
N ASN A 106 -7.63 -20.89 15.31
CA ASN A 106 -8.27 -21.61 14.21
C ASN A 106 -9.15 -20.66 13.41
N PHE A 107 -9.07 -20.71 12.06
CA PHE A 107 -9.84 -19.87 11.14
C PHE A 107 -11.35 -19.90 11.41
N GLY A 108 -11.91 -21.04 11.86
CA GLY A 108 -13.33 -21.17 12.17
C GLY A 108 -13.83 -20.31 13.35
N ASN A 109 -12.93 -19.85 14.21
CA ASN A 109 -13.27 -19.02 15.37
C ASN A 109 -13.19 -17.51 15.07
N VAL A 110 -12.67 -17.13 13.90
CA VAL A 110 -12.55 -15.71 13.50
C VAL A 110 -13.92 -15.23 13.03
N LYS A 111 -14.60 -14.45 13.87
CA LYS A 111 -15.87 -13.78 13.52
C LYS A 111 -15.63 -12.29 13.38
N PHE A 112 -15.79 -11.77 12.17
CA PHE A 112 -15.84 -10.34 11.94
C PHE A 112 -17.24 -9.83 12.27
N LYS A 113 -17.35 -8.84 13.16
CA LYS A 113 -18.62 -8.12 13.31
C LYS A 113 -18.86 -7.34 12.02
N ARG A 114 -19.97 -7.64 11.33
CA ARG A 114 -20.51 -6.73 10.32
C ARG A 114 -21.14 -5.55 11.06
N LYS A 115 -20.95 -4.35 10.52
CA LYS A 115 -21.72 -3.18 10.94
C LYS A 115 -23.09 -3.33 10.27
N ASP A 116 -24.15 -3.36 11.07
CA ASP A 116 -25.53 -3.29 10.57
C ASP A 116 -25.81 -1.90 9.97
#